data_AF-A0A944ZSJ2-F1
#
_entry.id   AF-A0A944ZSJ2-F1
#
_cell.length_a   1.000
_cell.length_b   1.000
_cell.length_c   1.000
_cell.angle_alpha   90.00
_cell.angle_beta   90.00
_cell.angle_gamma   90.00
#
_symmetry.space_group_name_H-M   'P 1'
#
loop_
_entity.id
_entity.type
_entity.pdbx_description
1 polymer ?
#
loop_
_entity_poly.entity_id
_entity_poly.type
_entity_poly.pdbx_seq_one_letter_code
_entity_poly.pdbx_strand_id
1 'polypeptide(L)' 'MLEVFNPFNKSFNEVQEGDLEILKELAEGWHVEYKREKTTPQKIAKSIASFANSHGGIYFLGIEHNP' A
#
# COMPACT_ATOMS: atom_id res chain seq x y z
N MET A 1 7.96 19.13 2.29
CA MET A 1 8.33 17.88 1.58
C MET A 1 7.23 16.90 1.93
N LEU A 2 6.53 16.30 0.96
CA LEU A 2 5.49 15.31 1.27
C LEU A 2 6.18 14.07 1.83
N GLU A 3 6.02 13.81 3.13
CA GLU A 3 6.43 12.53 3.71
C GLU A 3 5.51 11.46 3.14
N VAL A 4 6.04 10.67 2.21
CA VAL A 4 5.34 9.49 1.72
C VAL A 4 5.28 8.50 2.88
N PHE A 5 4.07 8.19 3.33
CA PHE A 5 3.83 7.18 4.36
C PHE A 5 4.56 5.88 3.99
N ASN A 6 5.45 5.42 4.87
CA ASN A 6 6.19 4.18 4.71
C ASN A 6 6.12 3.37 6.02
N PRO A 7 5.33 2.30 6.08
CA PRO A 7 5.15 1.53 7.32
C PRO A 7 6.43 0.80 7.76
N PHE A 8 7.36 0.54 6.84
CA PHE A 8 8.57 -0.23 7.14
C PHE A 8 9.71 0.63 7.70
N ASN A 9 9.57 1.96 7.64
CA ASN A 9 10.57 2.94 8.07
C ASN A 9 12.00 2.66 7.54
N LYS A 10 12.09 2.10 6.32
CA LYS A 10 13.34 1.74 5.64
C LYS A 10 13.16 1.78 4.12
N SER A 11 14.25 1.66 3.35
CA SER A 11 14.14 1.56 1.90
C SER A 11 13.39 0.29 1.49
N PHE A 12 12.54 0.37 0.46
CA PHE A 12 11.84 -0.82 -0.06
C PHE A 12 12.78 -1.93 -0.53
N ASN A 13 14.00 -1.59 -0.93
CA ASN A 13 15.04 -2.57 -1.30
C ASN A 13 15.61 -3.34 -0.10
N GLU A 14 15.36 -2.87 1.12
CA GLU A 14 15.81 -3.46 2.39
C GLU A 14 14.68 -4.18 3.12
N VAL A 15 13.45 -4.16 2.57
CA VAL A 15 12.30 -4.87 3.15
C VAL A 15 12.51 -6.37 3.00
N GLN A 16 12.45 -7.06 4.12
CA GLN A 16 12.57 -8.51 4.23
C GLN A 16 11.22 -9.12 4.59
N GLU A 17 11.11 -10.44 4.49
CA GLU A 17 9.89 -11.19 4.78
C GLU A 17 9.33 -10.87 6.18
N GLY A 18 10.19 -10.82 7.20
CA GLY A 18 9.78 -10.52 8.58
C GLY A 18 9.21 -9.11 8.78
N ASP A 19 9.52 -8.17 7.89
CA ASP A 19 8.98 -6.81 7.96
C ASP A 19 7.53 -6.73 7.47
N LEU A 20 7.10 -7.71 6.66
CA LEU A 20 5.73 -7.77 6.15
C LEU A 20 4.71 -8.06 7.25
N GLU A 21 5.15 -8.52 8.42
CA GLU A 21 4.29 -8.77 9.58
C GLU A 21 3.49 -7.52 10.00
N ILE A 22 4.07 -6.32 9.85
CA ILE A 22 3.38 -5.06 10.16
C ILE A 22 2.09 -4.86 9.34
N LEU A 23 2.02 -5.46 8.14
CA LEU A 23 0.85 -5.35 7.26
C LEU A 23 -0.38 -6.08 7.82
N LYS A 24 -0.20 -6.99 8.78
CA LYS A 24 -1.32 -7.66 9.47
C LYS A 24 -2.06 -6.72 10.43
N GLU A 25 -1.35 -5.75 11.00
CA GLU A 25 -1.89 -4.79 11.97
C GLU A 25 -2.31 -3.47 11.31
N LEU A 26 -1.79 -3.22 10.11
CA LEU A 26 -2.01 -1.98 9.38
C LEU A 26 -3.35 -2.01 8.65
N ALA A 27 -4.34 -1.30 9.19
CA ALA A 27 -5.66 -1.17 8.60
C ALA A 27 -5.63 -0.47 7.22
N GLU A 28 -6.50 -0.91 6.32
CA GLU A 28 -6.74 -0.22 5.04
C GLU A 28 -7.32 1.19 5.28
N GLY A 29 -6.89 2.17 4.49
CA GLY A 29 -7.30 3.55 4.72
C GLY A 29 -6.65 4.56 3.77
N TRP A 30 -6.47 5.78 4.27
CA TRP A 30 -6.11 6.94 3.43
C TRP A 30 -4.78 6.80 2.69
N HIS A 31 -3.86 6.01 3.23
CA HIS A 31 -2.50 5.85 2.69
C HIS A 31 -2.19 4.43 2.22
N VAL A 32 -3.08 3.46 2.42
CA VAL A 32 -2.81 2.05 2.15
C VAL A 32 -4.04 1.40 1.56
N GLU A 33 -3.86 0.74 0.41
CA GLU A 33 -4.88 -0.07 -0.24
C GLU A 33 -4.34 -1.48 -0.46
N TYR A 34 -5.10 -2.50 -0.05
CA TYR A 34 -4.75 -3.90 -0.25
C TYR A 34 -5.60 -4.52 -1.36
N LYS A 35 -4.97 -5.36 -2.17
CA LYS A 35 -5.67 -6.19 -3.16
C LYS A 35 -5.06 -7.59 -3.20
N ARG A 36 -5.92 -8.60 -3.02
CA ARG A 36 -5.55 -10.02 -3.11
C ARG A 36 -5.09 -10.41 -4.52
N GLU A 37 -5.82 -10.00 -5.54
CA GLU A 37 -5.57 -10.38 -6.93
C GLU A 37 -5.35 -9.15 -7.82
N LYS A 38 -4.70 -9.38 -8.97
CA LYS A 38 -4.55 -8.35 -10.00
C LYS A 38 -5.93 -7.89 -10.45
N THR A 39 -6.20 -6.61 -10.26
CA THR A 39 -7.42 -5.97 -10.75
C THR A 39 -7.23 -5.48 -12.18
N THR A 40 -8.29 -4.92 -12.79
CA THR A 40 -8.17 -4.35 -14.14
C THR A 40 -7.26 -3.12 -14.14
N PRO A 41 -6.54 -2.84 -15.24
CA PRO A 41 -5.68 -1.66 -15.33
C PRO A 41 -6.39 -0.35 -14.99
N GLN A 42 -7.68 -0.23 -15.33
CA GLN A 42 -8.50 0.94 -15.03
C GLN A 42 -8.74 1.11 -13.52
N LYS A 43 -8.87 0.02 -12.76
CA LYS A 43 -9.01 0.08 -11.30
C LYS A 43 -7.70 0.53 -10.65
N ILE A 44 -6.57 -0.04 -11.09
CA ILE A 44 -5.24 0.36 -10.63
C ILE A 44 -5.00 1.85 -10.92
N ALA A 45 -5.31 2.31 -12.13
CA ALA A 45 -5.16 3.72 -12.50
C ALA A 45 -6.01 4.66 -11.63
N LYS A 46 -7.22 4.25 -11.25
CA LYS A 46 -8.07 5.02 -10.33
C LYS A 46 -7.46 5.10 -8.93
N SER A 47 -6.96 4.00 -8.38
CA SER A 47 -6.28 4.00 -7.08
C SER A 47 -5.05 4.91 -7.09
N ILE A 48 -4.20 4.81 -8.12
CA ILE A 48 -3.02 5.66 -8.27
C ILE A 48 -3.42 7.15 -8.37
N ALA A 49 -4.43 7.48 -9.17
CA ALA A 49 -4.93 8.85 -9.27
C ALA A 49 -5.48 9.36 -7.93
N SER A 50 -6.18 8.51 -7.17
CA SER A 50 -6.69 8.85 -5.84
C SER A 50 -5.56 9.19 -4.87
N PHE A 51 -4.49 8.37 -4.84
CA PHE A 51 -3.31 8.64 -4.00
C PHE A 51 -2.58 9.92 -4.43
N ALA A 52 -2.39 10.13 -5.73
CA ALA A 52 -1.70 11.32 -6.24
C ALA A 52 -2.44 12.62 -5.93
N ASN A 53 -3.77 12.58 -5.88
CA ASN A 53 -4.62 13.73 -5.57
C ASN A 53 -4.79 13.99 -4.07
N SER A 54 -4.30 13.10 -3.20
CA SER A 54 -4.42 13.21 -1.75
C SER A 54 -3.06 13.47 -1.10
N HIS A 55 -2.64 12.60 -0.17
CA HIS A 55 -1.39 12.67 0.56
C HIS A 55 -0.38 11.60 0.10
N GLY A 56 -0.61 10.98 -1.05
CA GLY A 56 0.10 9.78 -1.49
C GLY A 56 -0.35 8.53 -0.75
N GLY A 57 0.23 7.39 -1.13
CA GLY A 57 -0.09 6.11 -0.52
C GLY A 57 0.64 4.95 -1.18
N ILE A 58 0.42 3.75 -0.62
CA ILE A 58 1.00 2.49 -1.05
C ILE A 58 -0.13 1.55 -1.46
N TYR A 59 0.05 0.95 -2.64
CA TYR A 59 -0.85 -0.08 -3.16
C TYR A 59 -0.18 -1.45 -3.02
N PHE A 60 -0.73 -2.29 -2.16
CA PHE A 60 -0.25 -3.65 -1.94
C PHE A 60 -1.02 -4.64 -2.81
N LEU A 61 -0.28 -5.44 -3.59
CA LEU A 61 -0.83 -6.48 -4.46
C LEU A 61 -0.40 -7.86 -3.98
N GLY A 62 -1.34 -8.80 -3.95
CA GLY A 62 -1.10 -10.17 -3.47
C GLY A 62 -1.38 -10.37 -1.98
N ILE A 63 -1.94 -9.36 -1.31
CA ILE A 63 -2.27 -9.42 0.12
C ILE A 63 -3.77 -9.53 0.28
N GLU A 64 -4.21 -10.61 0.91
CA GLU A 64 -5.58 -10.77 1.39
C GLU A 64 -5.70 -10.03 2.73
N HIS A 65 -6.29 -8.84 2.68
CA HIS A 65 -6.66 -8.13 3.90
C HIS A 65 -7.98 -8.70 4.41
N ASN A 66 -7.94 -9.37 5.56
CA ASN A 66 -9.14 -9.84 6.23
C ASN A 66 -9.57 -8.74 7.20
N PRO A 67 -10.75 -8.12 7.02
CA PRO A 67 -11.23 -7.02 7.86
C PRO A 67 -11.56 -7.45 9.30
#